data_AF-A0A0F9PBN5-F1
#
_entry.id   AF-A0A0F9PBN5-F1
#
_cell.length_a   1.000
_cell.length_b   1.000
_cell.length_c   1.000
_cell.angle_alpha   90.00
_cell.angle_beta   90.00
_cell.angle_gamma   90.00
#
_symmetry.space_group_name_H-M   'P 1'
#
loop_
_entity.id
_entity.type
_entity.pdbx_description
1 polymer ?
#
loop_
_entity_poly.entity_id
_entity_poly.type
_entity_poly.pdbx_seq_one_letter_code
_entity_poly.pdbx_strand_id
1 'polypeptide(L)' 'MEWHEVVSSFIQAIGYDESTLELHVKMANGTYIYTDVPLGVYQRFLAAPSKGKFLHNRIKGYYDK' A
#
# COMPACT_ATOMS: atom_id res chain seq x y z
N MET A 1 2.63 -13.40 0.33
CA MET A 1 3.08 -12.01 0.47
C MET A 1 4.58 -11.84 0.25
N GLU A 2 4.98 -10.87 -0.59
CA GLU A 2 6.35 -10.36 -0.74
C GLU A 2 6.38 -8.86 -0.40
N TRP A 3 7.48 -8.37 0.20
CA TRP A 3 7.66 -6.94 0.51
C TRP A 3 8.49 -6.25 -0.58
N HIS A 4 7.98 -5.12 -1.05
CA HIS A 4 8.67 -4.26 -2.01
C HIS A 4 9.13 -2.98 -1.32
N GLU A 5 10.45 -2.82 -1.16
CA GLU A 5 11.04 -1.61 -0.59
C GLU A 5 10.88 -0.44 -1.56
N VAL A 6 10.49 0.72 -1.05
CA VAL A 6 10.26 1.91 -1.88
C VAL A 6 11.01 3.10 -1.30
N VAL A 7 11.61 3.89 -2.20
CA VAL A 7 12.24 5.16 -1.82
C VAL A 7 11.14 6.21 -1.72
N SER A 8 10.53 6.35 -0.54
CA SER A 8 9.54 7.39 -0.26
C SER A 8 9.81 8.02 1.10
N SER A 9 9.58 9.32 1.24
CA SER A 9 9.79 10.04 2.50
C SER A 9 8.90 9.56 3.66
N PHE A 10 7.84 8.81 3.38
CA PHE A 10 6.83 8.39 4.36
C PHE A 10 6.58 6.88 4.39
N ILE A 11 6.85 6.19 3.28
CA ILE A 11 6.60 4.75 3.12
C ILE A 11 7.95 4.07 2.89
N GLN A 12 8.25 3.06 3.70
CA GLN A 12 9.49 2.29 3.65
C GLN A 12 9.34 1.06 2.74
N ALA A 13 8.22 0.35 2.87
CA ALA A 13 7.94 -0.84 2.07
C ALA A 13 6.44 -1.03 1.87
N ILE A 14 6.09 -1.74 0.81
CA ILE A 14 4.72 -2.09 0.45
C ILE A 14 4.69 -3.60 0.23
N GLY A 15 3.84 -4.31 0.96
CA GLY A 15 3.55 -5.72 0.77
C GLY A 15 2.13 -5.91 0.26
N TYR A 16 1.90 -6.94 -0.53
CA TYR A 16 0.56 -7.32 -0.97
C TYR A 16 0.39 -8.82 -0.88
N ASP A 17 -0.76 -9.26 -0.36
CA ASP A 17 -1.17 -10.65 -0.37
C ASP A 17 -2.39 -10.84 -1.27
N GLU A 18 -2.20 -11.56 -2.37
CA GLU A 18 -3.24 -11.80 -3.35
C GLU A 18 -4.31 -12.77 -2.85
N SER A 19 -3.97 -13.64 -1.88
CA SER A 19 -4.90 -14.65 -1.37
C SER A 19 -5.93 -14.03 -0.43
N THR A 20 -5.52 -12.99 0.32
CA THR A 20 -6.37 -12.29 1.28
C THR A 20 -6.79 -10.89 0.82
N LEU A 21 -6.30 -10.42 -0.33
CA LEU A 21 -6.52 -9.06 -0.85
C LEU A 21 -6.07 -7.99 0.16
N GLU A 22 -4.98 -8.27 0.88
CA GLU A 22 -4.44 -7.38 1.90
C GLU A 22 -3.25 -6.60 1.38
N LEU A 23 -3.31 -5.28 1.49
CA LEU A 23 -2.21 -4.37 1.22
C LEU A 23 -1.57 -3.92 2.53
N HIS A 24 -0.31 -4.25 2.69
CA HIS A 24 0.50 -3.92 3.84
C HIS A 24 1.42 -2.74 3.51
N VAL A 25 1.34 -1.67 4.28
CA VAL A 25 2.12 -0.45 4.06
C VAL A 25 2.98 -0.20 5.29
N LYS A 26 4.29 -0.41 5.14
CA LYS A 26 5.27 -0.18 6.19
C LYS A 26 5.72 1.27 6.14
N MET A 27 5.54 1.98 7.24
CA MET A 27 5.93 3.37 7.44
C MET A 27 6.89 3.46 8.63
N ALA A 28 7.53 4.62 8.81
CA ALA A 28 8.46 4.83 9.92
C ALA A 28 7.80 4.68 11.31
N ASN A 29 6.49 4.91 11.41
CA ASN A 29 5.71 4.87 12.64
C ASN A 29 4.95 3.54 12.86
N GLY A 30 5.02 2.58 11.92
CA GLY A 30 4.31 1.30 12.02
C GLY A 30 3.90 0.73 10.68
N THR A 31 3.21 -0.41 10.72
CA THR A 31 2.65 -1.07 9.53
C THR A 31 1.14 -0.91 9.53
N TYR A 32 0.59 -0.45 8.42
CA TYR A 32 -0.84 -0.29 8.18
C TYR A 32 -1.31 -1.38 7.23
N ILE A 33 -2.44 -2.01 7.52
CA ILE A 33 -3.00 -3.08 6.70
C ILE A 33 -4.34 -2.58 6.16
N TYR A 34 -4.52 -2.70 4.86
CA TYR A 34 -5.75 -2.38 4.16
C TYR A 34 -6.29 -3.67 3.54
N THR A 35 -7.56 -3.98 3.80
CA THR A 35 -8.22 -5.20 3.34
C THR A 35 -9.07 -4.92 2.10
N ASP A 36 -9.45 -5.97 1.34
CA ASP A 36 -10.27 -5.87 0.13
C ASP A 36 -9.63 -5.01 -0.98
N VAL A 37 -8.30 -4.87 -0.99
CA VAL A 37 -7.59 -4.08 -1.99
C VAL A 37 -7.38 -4.93 -3.24
N PRO A 38 -7.91 -4.55 -4.42
CA PRO A 38 -7.70 -5.33 -5.64
C PRO A 38 -6.24 -5.25 -6.12
N LEU A 39 -5.76 -6.32 -6.78
CA LEU A 39 -4.40 -6.38 -7.34
C LEU A 39 -4.09 -5.18 -8.26
N GLY A 40 -5.07 -4.73 -9.06
CA GLY A 40 -4.90 -3.56 -9.93
C GLY A 40 -4.62 -2.26 -9.16
N VAL A 41 -5.11 -2.12 -7.93
CA VAL A 41 -4.80 -0.98 -7.05
C VAL A 41 -3.38 -1.09 -6.53
N TYR A 42 -2.95 -2.28 -6.11
CA TYR A 42 -1.55 -2.52 -5.71
C TYR A 42 -0.56 -2.22 -6.84
N GLN A 43 -0.81 -2.71 -8.05
CA GLN A 43 0.06 -2.43 -9.20
C GLN A 43 0.14 -0.93 -9.52
N ARG A 44 -1.00 -0.22 -9.45
CA ARG A 44 -1.03 1.24 -9.62
C ARG A 44 -0.30 1.97 -8.49
N PHE A 45 -0.38 1.44 -7.27
CA PHE A 45 0.33 1.99 -6.13
C PHE A 45 1.85 1.84 -6.28
N LEU A 46 2.32 0.68 -6.75
CA LEU A 46 3.73 0.44 -7.11
C LEU A 46 4.21 1.28 -8.30
N ALA A 47 3.35 1.59 -9.26
CA ALA A 47 3.69 2.47 -10.39
C ALA A 47 3.59 3.97 -10.06
N ALA A 48 2.92 4.35 -8.97
CA ALA A 48 2.66 5.75 -8.66
C ALA A 48 3.95 6.54 -8.38
N PRO A 49 4.13 7.75 -8.96
CA PRO A 49 5.32 8.57 -8.73
C PRO A 49 5.40 9.12 -7.30
N SER A 50 4.26 9.22 -6.60
CA SER A 50 4.20 9.61 -5.19
C SER A 50 3.33 8.63 -4.43
N LYS A 51 3.98 7.75 -3.66
CA LYS A 51 3.30 6.71 -2.85
C LYS A 51 2.36 7.34 -1.83
N GLY A 52 2.83 8.33 -1.08
CA GLY A 52 1.99 9.01 -0.07
C GLY A 52 0.72 9.63 -0.66
N LYS A 53 0.82 10.32 -1.81
CA LYS A 53 -0.34 10.93 -2.48
C LYS A 53 -1.32 9.88 -3.00
N PHE A 54 -0.81 8.78 -3.57
CA PHE A 54 -1.67 7.69 -4.02
C PHE A 54 -2.41 7.04 -2.85
N LEU A 55 -1.70 6.74 -1.76
CA LEU A 55 -2.27 6.18 -0.55
C LEU A 55 -3.41 7.05 -0.03
N HIS A 56 -3.17 8.36 0.11
CA HIS A 56 -4.17 9.30 0.63
C HIS A 56 -5.42 9.40 -0.27
N ASN A 57 -5.24 9.40 -1.59
CA ASN A 57 -6.34 9.67 -2.54
C ASN A 57 -7.11 8.43 -2.99
N ARG A 58 -6.47 7.25 -2.97
CA ARG A 58 -7.01 6.03 -3.58
C ARG A 58 -7.18 4.87 -2.61
N ILE A 59 -6.50 4.88 -1.47
CA ILE A 59 -6.50 3.75 -0.53
C ILE A 59 -7.14 4.16 0.80
N LYS A 60 -6.60 5.20 1.44
CA LYS A 60 -7.07 5.71 2.71
C LYS A 60 -8.52 6.20 2.58
N GLY A 61 -9.40 5.71 3.46
CA GLY A 61 -10.84 5.99 3.44
C GLY A 61 -11.67 5.10 2.51
N TYR A 62 -11.05 4.35 1.60
CA TYR A 62 -11.74 3.36 0.75
C TYR A 62 -11.58 1.93 1.31
N TYR A 63 -10.40 1.60 1.86
CA TYR A 63 -10.04 0.25 2.31
C TYR A 63 -9.60 0.22 3.80
N ASP A 64 -9.97 1.24 4.56
CA ASP A 64 -9.61 1.44 5.99
C ASP A 64 -10.49 0.60 6.95
N LYS A 65 -11.08 -0.50 6.47
CA LYS A 65 -12.03 -1.32 7.23
C LYS A 65 -11.36 -2.43 8.04
#